data_AF-A0A0X3PQQ4-F1
#
_entry.id   AF-A0A0X3PQQ4-F1
#
_cell.length_a   1.000
_cell.length_b   1.000
_cell.length_c   1.000
_cell.angle_alpha   90.00
_cell.angle_beta   90.00
_cell.angle_gamma   90.00
#
_symmetry.space_group_name_H-M   'P 1'
#
loop_
_entity.id
_entity.type
_entity.pdbx_description
1 polymer ?
#
loop_
_entity_poly.entity_id
_entity_poly.type
_entity_poly.pdbx_seq_one_letter_code
_entity_poly.pdbx_strand_id
1 'polypeptide(L)'
;MNCARFGHLNKKAGVTEKEESPKDILVVVAELQNLNGFWELEASLADLLDCQLDKLKSAKPEKLAELEDAVWATALVVAFLKIKVDDRRLEWQLMAKKAQAWLAGRLTSERSV
;
A
#
# COMPACT_ATOMS: atom_id res chain seq x y z
N MET A 1 -20.96 -13.58 -51.89
CA MET A 1 -21.00 -14.48 -50.72
C MET A 1 -21.01 -13.57 -49.49
N ASN A 2 -22.19 -13.16 -49.03
CA ASN A 2 -22.96 -13.78 -47.93
C ASN A 2 -22.15 -13.78 -46.60
N CYS A 3 -22.63 -13.30 -45.45
CA CYS A 3 -24.00 -13.00 -45.02
C CYS A 3 -24.00 -12.04 -43.80
N ALA A 4 -25.17 -11.59 -43.39
CA ALA A 4 -25.47 -10.42 -42.56
C ALA A 4 -25.43 -10.61 -41.02
N ARG A 5 -25.45 -9.45 -40.32
CA ARG A 5 -26.14 -9.07 -39.07
C ARG A 5 -26.25 -10.10 -37.92
N PHE A 6 -25.93 -9.65 -36.70
CA PHE A 6 -26.93 -9.52 -35.62
C PHE A 6 -26.45 -8.51 -34.56
N GLY A 7 -27.33 -7.58 -34.21
CA GLY A 7 -27.06 -6.59 -33.18
C GLY A 7 -27.30 -7.13 -31.77
N HIS A 8 -26.66 -6.47 -30.80
CA HIS A 8 -27.31 -6.18 -29.53
C HIS A 8 -26.94 -4.76 -29.13
N LEU A 9 -27.88 -3.84 -29.34
CA LEU A 9 -28.01 -2.71 -28.43
C LEU A 9 -28.33 -3.30 -27.06
N ASN A 10 -27.54 -2.99 -26.04
CA ASN A 10 -28.10 -2.86 -24.71
C ASN A 10 -27.68 -1.52 -24.14
N LYS A 11 -28.68 -0.67 -23.92
CA LYS A 11 -28.59 0.68 -23.36
C LYS A 11 -29.20 0.60 -21.96
N LYS A 12 -28.60 1.35 -21.03
CA LYS A 12 -28.99 1.66 -19.62
C LYS A 12 -28.35 0.72 -18.58
N ALA A 13 -27.92 1.18 -17.40
CA ALA A 13 -28.15 2.45 -16.70
C ALA A 13 -26.87 2.87 -15.94
N GLY A 14 -26.73 4.17 -15.68
CA GLY A 14 -25.53 4.79 -15.14
C GLY A 14 -25.10 4.31 -13.76
N VAL A 15 -23.78 4.33 -13.57
CA VAL A 15 -23.14 4.68 -12.32
C VAL A 15 -22.08 5.71 -12.69
N THR A 16 -22.17 6.87 -12.05
CA THR A 16 -21.27 8.01 -12.18
C THR A 16 -19.83 7.58 -11.93
N GLU A 17 -19.03 7.49 -12.99
CA GLU A 17 -17.58 7.60 -12.88
C GLU A 17 -17.30 9.03 -12.41
N LYS A 18 -17.09 9.17 -11.11
CA LYS A 18 -16.48 10.38 -10.56
C LYS A 18 -15.07 10.42 -11.15
N GLU A 19 -14.82 11.34 -12.09
CA GLU A 19 -13.45 11.78 -12.40
C GLU A 19 -12.89 12.44 -11.12
N GLU A 20 -12.46 11.63 -10.16
CA GLU A 20 -11.68 12.10 -9.02
C GLU A 20 -10.25 12.30 -9.52
N SER A 21 -9.81 13.55 -9.47
CA SER A 21 -8.41 13.91 -9.70
C SER A 21 -7.48 12.97 -8.91
N PRO A 22 -6.33 12.57 -9.46
CA PRO A 22 -5.40 11.69 -8.75
C PRO A 22 -5.12 12.22 -7.35
N LYS A 23 -5.45 11.42 -6.33
CA LYS A 23 -5.23 11.79 -4.94
C LYS A 23 -3.73 11.87 -4.66
N ASP A 24 -3.32 12.87 -3.89
CA ASP A 24 -1.91 13.04 -3.55
C ASP A 24 -1.38 11.79 -2.82
N ILE A 25 -0.23 11.30 -3.26
CA ILE A 25 0.36 10.06 -2.76
C ILE A 25 0.61 10.08 -1.25
N LEU A 26 1.02 11.23 -0.69
CA LEU A 26 1.28 11.34 0.75
C LEU A 26 -0.02 11.38 1.56
N VAL A 27 -1.12 11.86 0.97
CA VAL A 27 -2.45 11.76 1.57
C VAL A 27 -2.88 10.30 1.64
N VAL A 28 -2.70 9.52 0.56
CA VAL A 28 -3.03 8.09 0.56
C VAL A 28 -2.17 7.33 1.58
N VAL A 29 -0.85 7.59 1.62
CA VAL A 29 0.04 7.00 2.64
C VAL A 29 -0.44 7.30 4.05
N ALA A 30 -0.84 8.55 4.32
CA ALA A 30 -1.29 8.99 5.64
C ALA A 30 -2.62 8.34 6.05
N GLU A 31 -3.58 8.23 5.12
CA GLU A 31 -4.88 7.60 5.37
C GLU A 31 -4.76 6.11 5.71
N LEU A 32 -3.81 5.43 5.07
CA LEU A 32 -3.54 4.01 5.34
C LEU A 32 -2.72 3.80 6.61
N GLN A 33 -2.13 4.83 7.21
CA GLN A 33 -1.32 4.67 8.42
C GLN A 33 -2.22 4.48 9.64
N ASN A 34 -2.07 3.34 10.32
CA ASN A 34 -2.72 3.09 11.60
C ASN A 34 -2.29 4.13 12.65
N LEU A 35 -3.14 4.43 13.63
CA LEU A 35 -2.84 5.35 14.73
C LEU A 35 -1.61 4.93 15.56
N ASN A 36 -1.21 3.66 15.53
CA ASN A 36 0.02 3.18 16.16
C ASN A 36 1.27 3.35 15.29
N GLY A 37 1.13 3.81 14.05
CA GLY A 37 2.23 4.17 13.15
C GLY A 37 2.61 3.13 12.10
N PHE A 38 1.85 2.05 11.96
CA PHE A 38 2.14 0.96 11.01
C PHE A 38 1.15 0.93 9.84
N TRP A 39 1.43 0.10 8.84
CA TRP A 39 0.52 -0.20 7.73
C TRP A 39 0.19 -1.69 7.70
N GLU A 40 -1.01 -2.02 7.24
CA GLU A 40 -1.46 -3.40 7.04
C GLU A 40 -1.12 -3.89 5.63
N LEU A 41 -0.77 -5.17 5.52
CA LEU A 41 -0.46 -5.79 4.23
C LEU A 41 -1.75 -6.20 3.49
N GLU A 42 -2.43 -5.20 2.93
CA GLU A 42 -3.73 -5.34 2.26
C GLU A 42 -3.74 -4.77 0.83
N ALA A 43 -4.88 -4.90 0.14
CA ALA A 43 -5.04 -4.46 -1.24
C ALA A 43 -4.73 -2.96 -1.43
N SER A 44 -5.22 -2.10 -0.52
CA SER A 44 -4.98 -0.65 -0.56
C SER A 44 -3.48 -0.31 -0.52
N LEU A 45 -2.70 -1.07 0.26
CA LEU A 45 -1.26 -0.91 0.31
C LEU A 45 -0.59 -1.41 -0.98
N ALA A 46 -1.05 -2.52 -1.52
CA ALA A 46 -0.55 -3.09 -2.76
C ALA A 46 -0.74 -2.12 -3.93
N ASP A 47 -1.92 -1.49 -4.00
CA ASP A 47 -2.26 -0.45 -4.97
C ASP A 47 -1.37 0.79 -4.79
N LEU A 48 -1.15 1.25 -3.54
CA LEU A 48 -0.22 2.34 -3.24
C LEU A 48 1.20 2.08 -3.78
N LEU A 49 1.66 0.83 -3.69
CA LEU A 49 3.01 0.43 -4.11
C LEU A 49 3.08 -0.01 -5.58
N ASP A 50 1.97 0.08 -6.32
CA ASP A 50 1.83 -0.40 -7.71
C ASP A 50 2.33 -1.84 -7.88
N CYS A 51 1.90 -2.73 -6.98
CA CYS A 51 2.35 -4.11 -6.91
C CYS A 51 1.20 -5.07 -6.57
N GLN A 52 1.27 -6.33 -6.99
CA GLN A 52 0.29 -7.33 -6.59
C GLN A 52 0.47 -7.74 -5.13
N LEU A 53 -0.64 -7.85 -4.39
CA LEU A 53 -0.63 -8.21 -2.97
C LEU A 53 0.09 -9.56 -2.70
N ASP A 54 -0.16 -10.58 -3.51
CA ASP A 54 0.47 -11.90 -3.35
C ASP A 54 1.98 -11.85 -3.58
N LYS A 55 2.44 -10.97 -4.47
CA LYS A 55 3.87 -10.72 -4.69
C LYS A 55 4.50 -10.04 -3.48
N LEU A 56 3.81 -9.09 -2.85
CA LEU A 56 4.29 -8.47 -1.61
C LEU A 56 4.36 -9.47 -0.46
N LYS A 57 3.34 -10.32 -0.31
CA LYS A 57 3.31 -11.39 0.71
C LYS A 57 4.43 -12.41 0.52
N SER A 58 4.60 -12.92 -0.70
CA SER A 58 5.65 -13.91 -1.01
C SER A 58 7.07 -13.33 -0.94
N ALA A 59 7.24 -12.01 -1.08
CA ALA A 59 8.52 -11.34 -0.92
C ALA A 59 8.91 -11.09 0.54
N LYS A 60 8.06 -11.44 1.52
CA LYS A 60 8.36 -11.30 2.94
C LYS A 60 9.62 -12.14 3.29
N PRO A 61 10.68 -11.52 3.82
CA PRO A 61 11.90 -12.24 4.19
C PRO A 61 11.64 -13.32 5.23
N GLU A 62 12.28 -14.50 5.10
CA GLU A 62 12.14 -15.63 6.05
C GLU A 62 12.46 -15.23 7.50
N LYS A 63 13.44 -14.34 7.70
CA LYS A 63 13.79 -13.79 9.03
C LYS A 63 12.64 -13.02 9.71
N LEU A 64 11.59 -12.66 8.97
CA LEU A 64 10.41 -12.00 9.49
C LEU A 64 9.18 -12.93 9.49
N ALA A 65 9.33 -14.22 9.15
CA ALA A 65 8.22 -15.15 8.97
C ALA A 65 7.34 -15.25 10.23
N GLU A 66 7.96 -15.28 11.42
CA GLU A 66 7.31 -15.36 12.73
C GLU A 66 6.69 -14.02 13.19
N LEU A 67 7.02 -12.91 12.52
CA LEU A 67 6.48 -11.60 12.83
C LEU A 67 5.19 -11.34 12.06
N GLU A 68 4.35 -10.45 12.60
CA GLU A 68 3.14 -9.99 11.92
C GLU A 68 3.45 -9.35 10.56
N ASP A 69 2.57 -9.55 9.58
CA ASP A 69 2.73 -9.01 8.22
C ASP A 69 2.84 -7.48 8.19
N ALA A 70 2.27 -6.81 9.20
CA ALA A 70 2.39 -5.37 9.40
C ALA A 70 3.85 -4.92 9.53
N VAL A 71 4.77 -5.74 10.04
CA VAL A 71 6.21 -5.43 10.07
C VAL A 71 6.76 -5.28 8.65
N TRP A 72 6.40 -6.21 7.77
CA TRP A 72 6.85 -6.19 6.38
C TRP A 72 6.22 -5.06 5.58
N ALA A 73 4.90 -4.88 5.69
CA ALA A 73 4.18 -3.75 5.10
C ALA A 73 4.77 -2.41 5.51
N THR A 74 5.02 -2.22 6.81
CA THR A 74 5.58 -0.97 7.33
C THR A 74 7.01 -0.72 6.82
N ALA A 75 7.83 -1.76 6.73
CA ALA A 75 9.17 -1.65 6.14
C ALA A 75 9.12 -1.25 4.66
N LEU A 76 8.18 -1.82 3.89
CA LEU A 76 7.97 -1.49 2.48
C LEU A 76 7.56 -0.02 2.29
N VAL A 77 6.59 0.49 3.06
CA VAL A 77 6.16 1.90 2.96
C VAL A 77 7.30 2.86 3.32
N VAL A 78 8.05 2.57 4.39
CA VAL A 78 9.19 3.40 4.77
C VAL A 78 10.26 3.42 3.67
N ALA A 79 10.51 2.28 3.01
CA ALA A 79 11.41 2.22 1.87
C ALA A 79 10.87 2.99 0.66
N PHE A 80 9.58 2.85 0.36
CA PHE A 80 8.90 3.59 -0.71
C PHE A 80 9.04 5.11 -0.52
N LEU A 81 8.73 5.64 0.66
CA LEU A 81 8.87 7.07 0.96
C LEU A 81 10.30 7.58 0.75
N LYS A 82 11.30 6.80 1.20
CA LYS A 82 12.72 7.14 1.08
C LYS A 82 13.26 7.07 -0.34
N ILE A 83 12.67 6.25 -1.21
CA ILE A 83 13.21 5.98 -2.56
C ILE A 83 12.43 6.72 -3.63
N LYS A 84 11.10 6.78 -3.50
CA LYS A 84 10.18 7.29 -4.53
C LYS A 84 9.65 8.68 -4.24
N VAL A 85 9.72 9.14 -3.00
CA VAL A 85 9.12 10.40 -2.54
C VAL A 85 10.13 11.25 -1.74
N ASP A 86 11.43 11.04 -1.96
CA ASP A 86 12.50 11.68 -1.16
C ASP A 86 12.52 13.21 -1.30
N ASP A 87 12.10 13.72 -2.46
CA ASP A 87 11.97 15.15 -2.75
C ASP A 87 10.99 15.88 -1.83
N ARG A 88 10.03 15.15 -1.25
CA ARG A 88 9.01 15.66 -0.32
C ARG A 88 9.24 15.21 1.12
N ARG A 89 10.49 14.90 1.49
CA ARG A 89 10.86 14.38 2.82
C ARG A 89 10.27 15.13 4.01
N LEU A 90 10.21 16.47 3.95
CA LEU A 90 9.68 17.26 5.06
C LEU A 90 8.21 16.94 5.38
N GLU A 91 7.43 16.52 4.38
CA GLU A 91 6.01 16.21 4.52
C GLU A 91 5.79 14.83 5.17
N TRP A 92 6.61 13.82 4.82
CA TRP A 92 6.39 12.44 5.30
C TRP A 92 7.30 12.00 6.45
N GLN A 93 8.35 12.76 6.78
CA GLN A 93 9.35 12.33 7.78
C GLN A 93 8.75 12.01 9.15
N LEU A 94 7.67 12.69 9.58
CA LEU A 94 7.02 12.43 10.86
C LEU A 94 6.28 11.09 10.85
N MET A 95 5.56 10.79 9.75
CA MET A 95 4.91 9.49 9.55
C MET A 95 5.94 8.36 9.58
N ALA A 96 7.06 8.53 8.88
CA ALA A 96 8.13 7.53 8.84
C ALA A 96 8.86 7.39 10.19
N LYS A 97 9.06 8.46 10.96
CA LYS A 97 9.65 8.38 12.31
C LYS A 97 8.77 7.55 13.24
N LYS A 98 7.46 7.77 13.23
CA LYS A 98 6.49 7.00 14.02
C LYS A 98 6.51 5.52 13.64
N ALA A 99 6.52 5.24 12.34
CA ALA A 99 6.63 3.88 11.81
C ALA A 99 7.93 3.18 12.21
N GLN A 100 9.06 3.88 12.16
CA GLN A 100 10.35 3.34 12.58
C GLN A 100 10.40 3.06 14.08
N ALA A 101 9.81 3.91 14.91
CA ALA A 101 9.70 3.66 16.35
C ALA A 101 8.84 2.43 16.64
N TRP A 102 7.73 2.26 15.92
CA TRP A 102 6.89 1.07 16.02
C TRP A 102 7.63 -0.20 15.58
N LEU A 103 8.35 -0.15 14.45
CA LEU A 103 9.18 -1.27 13.97
C LEU A 103 10.25 -1.66 14.98
N ALA A 104 10.93 -0.67 15.57
CA ALA A 104 11.95 -0.92 16.58
C ALA A 104 11.37 -1.73 17.75
N GLY A 105 10.18 -1.37 18.25
CA GLY A 105 9.51 -2.10 19.33
C GLY A 105 9.22 -3.57 18.98
N ARG A 106 8.82 -3.86 17.74
CA ARG A 106 8.56 -5.24 17.29
C ARG A 106 9.83 -6.06 17.13
N LEU A 107 10.88 -5.47 16.57
CA LEU A 107 12.16 -6.14 16.33
C LEU A 107 12.98 -6.32 17.62
N THR A 108 12.80 -5.47 18.63
CA THR A 108 13.47 -5.64 19.93
C THR A 108 12.80 -6.69 20.81
N SER A 109 11.51 -6.95 20.64
CA SER A 109 10.79 -7.96 21.41
C SER A 109 11.32 -9.39 21.17
N GLU A 110 11.99 -9.64 20.04
CA GLU A 110 12.60 -10.94 19.72
C GLU A 110 13.97 -11.18 20.37
N ARG A 111 14.60 -10.16 20.98
CA ARG A 111 15.93 -10.32 21.61
C ARG A 111 15.89 -10.77 23.07
N SER A 112 14.71 -10.94 23.64
CA SER A 112 14.52 -11.24 25.07
C SER A 112 14.24 -12.73 25.37
N VAL A 113 14.57 -13.64 24.44
CA VAL A 113 14.44 -15.10 24.66
C VAL A 113 15.78 -15.79 24.43
#